data_AF-A0A929GMH5-F1
#
_entry.id   AF-A0A929GMH5-F1
#
_cell.length_a   1.000
_cell.length_b   1.000
_cell.length_c   1.000
_cell.angle_alpha   90.00
_cell.angle_beta   90.00
_cell.angle_gamma   90.00
#
_symmetry.space_group_name_H-M   'P 1'
#
loop_
_entity.id
_entity.type
_entity.pdbx_description
1 polymer ?
#
loop_
_entity_poly.entity_id
_entity_poly.type
_entity_poly.pdbx_seq_one_letter_code
_entity_poly.pdbx_strand_id
1 'polypeptide(L)'
;MLIIVGLFVLGIGLGYILRKVIKESVVAKVTTMIIYLLLFVLGISVGGDEKVMNNLPTLGLNALIITAGAMLGSMIMAFLVYKLIQKLKRKREYEG
;
A
#
# COMPACT_ATOMS: atom_id res chain seq x y z
N MET A 1 8.08 -17.92 1.38
CA MET A 1 7.67 -16.81 0.50
C MET A 1 6.83 -17.26 -0.70
N LEU A 2 7.24 -18.30 -1.45
CA LEU A 2 6.46 -18.82 -2.59
C LEU A 2 5.01 -19.19 -2.25
N ILE A 3 4.75 -19.77 -1.07
CA ILE A 3 3.41 -20.11 -0.61
C ILE A 3 2.50 -18.87 -0.53
N ILE A 4 3.02 -17.76 0.00
CA ILE A 4 2.28 -16.50 0.14
C ILE A 4 1.95 -15.94 -1.24
N VAL A 5 2.93 -15.93 -2.15
CA VAL A 5 2.74 -15.50 -3.53
C VAL A 5 1.69 -16.38 -4.22
N GLY A 6 1.76 -17.70 -4.06
CA GLY A 6 0.77 -18.64 -4.60
C GLY A 6 -0.64 -18.38 -4.06
N LEU A 7 -0.78 -18.09 -2.76
CA LEU A 7 -2.05 -17.72 -2.14
C LEU A 7 -2.64 -16.43 -2.74
N PHE A 8 -1.80 -15.41 -3.00
CA PHE A 8 -2.26 -14.20 -3.67
C PHE A 8 -2.73 -14.48 -5.09
N VAL A 9 -1.98 -15.26 -5.87
CA VAL A 9 -2.35 -15.62 -7.25
C VAL A 9 -3.66 -16.41 -7.28
N LEU A 10 -3.81 -17.40 -6.40
CA LEU A 10 -5.04 -18.17 -6.25
C LEU A 10 -6.21 -17.28 -5.80
N GLY A 11 -5.99 -16.38 -4.86
CA GLY A 11 -7.01 -15.43 -4.39
C GLY A 11 -7.50 -14.50 -5.50
N ILE A 12 -6.59 -13.98 -6.34
CA ILE A 12 -6.94 -13.16 -7.52
C ILE A 12 -7.72 -14.01 -8.53
N GLY A 13 -7.27 -15.24 -8.80
CA GLY A 13 -7.94 -16.15 -9.72
C GLY A 13 -9.36 -16.50 -9.27
N LEU A 14 -9.54 -16.84 -8.00
CA LEU A 14 -10.86 -17.08 -7.40
C LEU A 14 -11.70 -15.81 -7.43
N GLY A 15 -11.15 -14.65 -7.05
CA GLY A 15 -11.84 -13.37 -7.13
C GLY A 15 -12.34 -13.05 -8.54
N TYR A 16 -11.53 -13.35 -9.56
CA TYR A 16 -11.91 -13.15 -10.97
C TYR A 16 -13.09 -14.03 -11.40
N ILE A 17 -13.12 -15.31 -11.01
CA ILE A 17 -14.22 -16.24 -11.31
C ILE A 17 -15.50 -15.83 -10.56
N LEU A 18 -15.37 -15.46 -9.29
CA LEU A 18 -16.49 -15.13 -8.41
C LEU A 18 -17.09 -13.74 -8.68
N ARG A 19 -16.36 -12.86 -9.40
CA ARG A 19 -16.78 -11.49 -9.74
C ARG A 19 -18.17 -11.40 -10.40
N LYS A 20 -18.56 -12.41 -11.18
CA LYS A 20 -19.85 -12.42 -11.89
C LYS A 20 -21.03 -12.82 -11.00
N VAL A 21 -20.77 -13.50 -9.88
CA VAL A 21 -21.80 -14.09 -9.01
C VAL A 21 -22.03 -13.23 -7.77
N ILE A 22 -20.97 -12.61 -7.24
CA ILE A 22 -21.02 -11.85 -6.00
C ILE A 22 -21.17 -10.36 -6.32
N LYS A 23 -22.11 -9.69 -5.63
CA LYS A 23 -22.25 -8.23 -5.72
C LYS A 23 -21.03 -7.55 -5.10
N GLU A 24 -20.50 -6.54 -5.78
CA GLU A 24 -19.37 -5.72 -5.31
C GLU A 24 -19.61 -5.14 -3.90
N SER A 25 -20.86 -4.81 -3.56
CA SER A 25 -21.22 -4.31 -2.22
C SER A 25 -21.04 -5.33 -1.09
N VAL A 26 -21.25 -6.62 -1.38
CA VAL A 26 -21.03 -7.70 -0.42
C VAL A 26 -19.54 -7.91 -0.21
N VAL A 27 -18.76 -7.90 -1.30
CA VAL A 27 -17.29 -8.00 -1.23
C VAL A 27 -16.70 -6.86 -0.42
N ALA A 28 -17.14 -5.62 -0.67
CA ALA A 28 -16.70 -4.46 0.09
C ALA A 28 -17.04 -4.61 1.58
N LYS A 29 -18.28 -4.98 1.92
CA LYS A 29 -18.72 -5.15 3.31
C LYS A 29 -17.94 -6.24 4.04
N VAL A 30 -17.73 -7.40 3.40
CA VAL A 30 -16.95 -8.51 3.95
C VAL A 30 -15.48 -8.10 4.14
N THR A 31 -14.89 -7.43 3.16
CA THR A 31 -13.50 -6.97 3.24
C THR A 31 -13.31 -6.00 4.41
N THR A 32 -14.18 -5.00 4.55
CA THR A 32 -14.15 -4.08 5.69
C THR A 32 -14.30 -4.80 7.02
N MET A 33 -15.23 -5.77 7.12
CA MET A 33 -15.41 -6.57 8.34
C MET A 33 -14.15 -7.37 8.68
N ILE A 34 -13.51 -8.00 7.68
CA ILE A 34 -12.25 -8.74 7.86
C ILE A 34 -11.12 -7.79 8.25
N ILE A 35 -11.02 -6.60 7.66
CA ILE A 35 -10.00 -5.61 8.05
C ILE A 35 -10.16 -5.23 9.51
N TYR A 36 -11.38 -4.97 9.99
CA TYR A 36 -11.59 -4.70 11.42
C TYR A 36 -11.18 -5.88 12.31
N LEU A 37 -11.50 -7.11 11.91
CA LEU A 37 -11.08 -8.31 12.66
C LEU A 37 -9.55 -8.45 12.68
N LEU A 38 -8.89 -8.25 11.54
CA LEU A 38 -7.43 -8.29 11.42
C LEU A 38 -6.77 -7.21 12.27
N LEU A 39 -7.29 -5.98 12.24
CA LEU A 39 -6.80 -4.87 13.07
C LEU A 39 -6.98 -5.17 14.57
N PHE A 40 -8.08 -5.80 14.95
CA PHE A 40 -8.31 -6.23 16.34
C PHE A 40 -7.27 -7.27 16.78
N VAL A 41 -7.07 -8.33 15.99
CA VAL A 41 -6.06 -9.38 16.26
C VAL A 41 -4.65 -8.79 16.28
N LEU A 42 -4.34 -7.87 15.36
CA LEU A 42 -3.07 -7.15 15.32
C LEU A 42 -2.86 -6.35 16.61
N GLY A 43 -3.89 -5.63 17.06
CA GLY A 43 -3.84 -4.86 18.31
C GLY A 43 -3.57 -5.72 19.53
N ILE A 44 -4.23 -6.89 19.65
CA ILE A 44 -3.95 -7.86 20.72
C ILE A 44 -2.53 -8.38 20.63
N SER A 45 -2.08 -8.75 19.43
CA SER A 45 -0.76 -9.34 19.20
C SER A 45 0.36 -8.36 19.54
N VAL A 46 0.20 -7.09 19.14
CA VAL A 46 1.14 -6.01 19.44
C VAL A 46 1.08 -5.59 20.91
N GLY A 47 -0.11 -5.54 21.50
CA GLY A 47 -0.33 -5.14 22.89
C GLY A 47 0.22 -6.16 23.91
N GLY A 48 0.19 -7.45 23.56
CA GLY A 48 0.76 -8.52 24.37
C GLY A 48 2.27 -8.72 24.20
N ASP A 49 2.91 -8.05 23.24
CA ASP A 49 4.35 -8.13 23.01
C ASP A 49 5.07 -6.97 23.70
N GLU A 50 5.64 -7.25 24.88
CA GLU A 50 6.40 -6.26 25.66
C GLU A 50 7.57 -5.63 24.89
N LYS A 51 8.19 -6.36 23.95
CA LYS A 51 9.28 -5.80 23.14
C LYS A 51 8.75 -4.74 22.20
N VAL A 52 7.61 -4.99 21.56
CA VAL A 52 6.98 -4.01 20.69
C VAL A 52 6.49 -2.83 21.52
N MET A 53 5.84 -3.07 22.66
CA MET A 53 5.32 -2.02 23.56
C MET A 53 6.43 -1.10 24.09
N ASN A 54 7.55 -1.66 24.52
CA ASN A 54 8.69 -0.86 25.03
C ASN A 54 9.43 -0.11 23.91
N ASN A 55 9.42 -0.64 22.68
CA ASN A 55 10.03 0.00 21.52
C ASN A 55 9.03 0.78 20.65
N LEU A 56 7.78 0.94 21.07
CA LEU A 56 6.77 1.65 20.29
C LEU A 56 7.18 3.10 19.94
N PRO A 57 7.78 3.88 20.86
CA PRO A 57 8.28 5.22 20.52
C PRO A 57 9.38 5.21 19.45
N THR A 58 10.33 4.28 19.52
CA THR A 58 11.44 4.18 18.55
C THR A 58 10.96 3.64 17.22
N LEU A 59 10.09 2.64 17.21
CA LEU A 59 9.41 2.13 16.01
C LEU A 59 8.58 3.22 15.33
N GLY A 60 7.83 4.01 16.12
CA GLY A 60 7.04 5.13 15.63
C GLY A 60 7.90 6.22 14.98
N LEU A 61 9.02 6.60 15.60
CA LEU A 61 9.98 7.54 15.02
C LEU A 61 10.61 7.02 13.74
N ASN A 62 11.03 5.75 13.71
CA ASN A 62 11.57 5.12 12.51
C ASN A 62 10.54 5.13 11.38
N ALA A 63 9.29 4.75 11.67
CA ALA A 63 8.20 4.78 10.71
C ALA A 63 7.94 6.20 10.18
N LEU A 64 8.00 7.22 11.04
CA LEU A 64 7.82 8.61 10.65
C LEU A 64 8.94 9.09 9.72
N ILE A 65 10.20 8.77 10.03
CA ILE A 65 11.36 9.10 9.18
C ILE A 65 11.23 8.43 7.82
N ILE A 66 10.91 7.14 7.79
CA ILE A 66 10.72 6.38 6.54
C ILE A 66 9.57 6.98 5.72
N THR A 67 8.44 7.29 6.35
CA THR A 67 7.27 7.87 5.66
C THR A 67 7.59 9.26 5.11
N ALA A 68 8.24 10.11 5.89
CA ALA A 68 8.67 11.44 5.45
C ALA A 68 9.65 11.35 4.28
N GLY A 69 10.67 10.48 4.38
CA GLY A 69 11.63 10.23 3.31
C GLY A 69 10.96 9.71 2.03
N ALA A 70 10.03 8.77 2.16
CA ALA A 70 9.27 8.22 1.03
C ALA A 70 8.37 9.28 0.37
N MET A 71 7.67 10.09 1.15
CA MET A 71 6.83 11.19 0.63
C MET A 71 7.67 12.22 -0.11
N LEU A 72 8.77 12.69 0.49
CA LEU A 72 9.67 13.66 -0.12
C LEU A 72 10.32 13.10 -1.40
N GLY A 73 10.80 11.85 -1.35
CA GLY A 73 11.36 11.17 -2.53
C GLY A 73 10.34 11.05 -3.67
N SER A 74 9.09 10.68 -3.36
CA SER A 74 8.01 10.60 -4.34
C SER A 74 7.68 11.97 -4.95
N MET A 75 7.59 13.03 -4.13
CA MET A 75 7.35 14.40 -4.60
C MET A 75 8.46 14.91 -5.51
N ILE A 76 9.73 14.70 -5.13
CA ILE A 76 10.90 15.09 -5.92
C ILE A 76 10.88 14.36 -7.26
N MET A 77 10.64 13.05 -7.25
CA MET A 77 10.63 12.25 -8.48
C MET A 77 9.48 12.67 -9.42
N ALA A 78 8.28 12.90 -8.88
CA ALA A 78 7.16 13.42 -9.64
C ALA A 78 7.47 14.78 -10.28
N PHE A 79 8.13 15.68 -9.54
CA PHE A 79 8.55 16.98 -10.05
C PHE A 79 9.62 16.86 -11.16
N LEU A 80 10.59 15.96 -10.99
CA LEU A 80 11.62 15.70 -12.02
C LEU A 80 11.00 15.18 -13.31
N VAL A 81 10.11 14.19 -13.21
CA VAL A 81 9.37 13.64 -14.36
C VAL A 81 8.55 14.73 -15.04
N TYR A 82 7.82 15.54 -14.28
CA TYR A 82 7.05 16.66 -14.81
C TYR A 82 7.92 17.66 -15.59
N LYS A 83 9.06 18.05 -15.03
CA LYS A 83 10.00 18.98 -15.68
C LYS A 83 10.63 18.39 -16.94
N LEU A 84 10.96 17.09 -16.92
CA LEU A 84 11.50 16.40 -18.09
C LEU A 84 10.48 16.36 -19.24
N ILE A 85 9.23 15.99 -18.93
CA ILE A 85 8.14 15.98 -19.91
C ILE A 85 7.91 17.37 -20.50
N GLN A 86 7.91 18.43 -19.68
CA GLN A 86 7.79 19.79 -20.18
C GLN A 86 8.94 20.19 -21.09
N LYS A 87 10.18 19.83 -20.75
CA LYS A 87 11.36 20.12 -21.57
C LYS A 87 11.28 19.42 -22.93
N LEU A 88 10.82 18.16 -22.94
CA LEU A 88 10.60 17.39 -24.17
C LEU A 88 9.48 17.98 -25.03
N LYS A 89 8.37 18.42 -24.41
CA LYS A 89 7.28 19.09 -25.12
C LYS A 89 7.76 20.39 -25.78
N ARG A 90 8.52 21.20 -25.04
CA ARG A 90 9.08 22.46 -25.54
C ARG A 90 10.07 22.23 -26.69
N LYS A 91 10.93 21.20 -26.62
CA LYS A 91 11.90 20.91 -27.69
C LYS A 91 11.22 20.52 -29.01
N ARG A 92 10.11 19.75 -28.96
CA ARG A 92 9.34 19.40 -30.17
C ARG A 92 8.66 20.60 -30.85
N GLU A 93 8.39 21.67 -30.11
CA GLU A 93 7.74 22.87 -30.63
C GLU A 93 8.72 23.86 -31.29
N TYR A 94 10.04 23.66 -31.10
CA TYR A 94 11.10 24.41 -31.79
C TYR A 94 11.67 23.68 -33.01
N GLU A 95 11.40 22.37 -33.15
CA GLU A 95 11.90 21.52 -34.25
C GLU A 95 10.84 21.25 -35.34
N GLY A 96 9.63 21.80 -35.21
CA GLY A 96 8.54 21.71 -36.20
C GLY A 96 8.08 23.08 -36.66
#